data_AF-A0A968VVV8-F1
#
_entry.id   AF-A0A968VVV8-F1
#
_cell.length_a   1.000
_cell.length_b   1.000
_cell.length_c   1.000
_cell.angle_alpha   90.00
_cell.angle_beta   90.00
_cell.angle_gamma   90.00
#
_symmetry.space_group_name_H-M   'P 1'
#
loop_
_entity.id
_entity.type
_entity.pdbx_description
1 polymer ?
#
loop_
_entity_poly.entity_id
_entity_poly.type
_entity_poly.pdbx_seq_one_letter_code
_entity_poly.pdbx_strand_id
1 'polypeptide(L)'
;MRNNIFALQCSLILFLQLVQVIALQAQNIVYPDNCGTIDIKAQYGAVGNGITDDTKAIQKAIDDNKFVHQVIYFPNGTYLVSKTLDWGGAGFPPGAKLSGPAPRQRYH
;
A
#
# COMPACT_ATOMS: atom_id res chain seq x y z
N MET A 1 53.54 -14.82 -12.02
CA MET A 1 52.74 -14.88 -10.77
C MET A 1 51.72 -13.74 -10.63
N ARG A 2 51.39 -12.99 -11.71
CA ARG A 2 50.49 -11.82 -11.64
C ARG A 2 49.01 -12.16 -11.89
N ASN A 3 48.73 -13.35 -12.45
CA ASN A 3 47.41 -13.74 -12.95
C ASN A 3 46.48 -14.27 -11.84
N ASN A 4 47.02 -14.80 -10.74
CA ASN A 4 46.24 -15.38 -9.65
C ASN A 4 45.63 -14.30 -8.74
N ILE A 5 46.24 -13.12 -8.68
CA ILE A 5 45.77 -11.97 -7.89
C ILE A 5 44.51 -11.37 -8.52
N PHE A 6 44.47 -11.23 -9.84
CA PHE A 6 43.28 -10.76 -10.57
C PHE A 6 42.10 -11.73 -10.45
N ALA A 7 42.37 -13.04 -10.46
CA ALA A 7 41.35 -14.06 -10.25
C ALA A 7 40.74 -13.99 -8.84
N LEU A 8 41.57 -13.82 -7.80
CA LEU A 8 41.10 -13.67 -6.41
C LEU A 8 40.26 -12.39 -6.21
N GLN A 9 40.69 -11.27 -6.80
CA GLN A 9 39.95 -10.01 -6.72
C GLN A 9 38.58 -10.09 -7.40
N CYS A 10 38.48 -10.71 -8.58
CA CYS A 10 37.19 -10.93 -9.24
C CYS A 10 36.25 -11.81 -8.41
N SER A 11 36.76 -12.89 -7.80
CA SER A 11 35.94 -13.74 -6.93
C SER A 11 35.44 -13.02 -5.68
N LEU A 12 36.25 -12.16 -5.06
CA LEU A 12 35.84 -11.38 -3.89
C LEU A 12 34.80 -10.30 -4.25
N ILE A 13 34.96 -9.63 -5.40
CA ILE A 13 34.02 -8.63 -5.90
C ILE A 13 32.68 -9.30 -6.27
N LEU A 14 32.69 -10.43 -6.99
CA LEU A 14 31.49 -11.20 -7.31
C LEU A 14 30.75 -11.63 -6.04
N PHE A 15 31.48 -12.06 -5.02
CA PHE A 15 30.89 -12.47 -3.74
C PHE A 15 30.27 -11.29 -2.99
N LEU A 16 30.96 -10.14 -2.94
CA LEU A 16 30.44 -8.91 -2.33
C LEU A 16 29.19 -8.38 -3.07
N GLN A 17 29.19 -8.43 -4.41
CA GLN A 17 28.02 -8.05 -5.21
C GLN A 17 26.84 -9.01 -4.96
N LEU A 18 27.11 -10.31 -4.79
CA LEU A 18 26.08 -11.29 -4.48
C LEU A 18 25.44 -11.01 -3.12
N VAL A 19 26.22 -10.67 -2.09
CA VAL A 19 25.73 -10.37 -0.73
C VAL A 19 24.81 -9.14 -0.70
N GLN A 20 25.12 -8.09 -1.48
CA GLN A 20 24.27 -6.89 -1.56
C GLN A 20 22.90 -7.16 -2.18
N VAL A 21 22.80 -8.12 -3.11
CA VAL A 21 21.54 -8.48 -3.79
C VAL A 21 20.57 -9.20 -2.84
N ILE A 22 21.09 -9.95 -1.85
CA ILE A 22 20.27 -10.67 -0.86
C ILE A 22 19.66 -9.72 0.18
N ALA A 23 20.34 -8.61 0.49
CA ALA A 23 19.89 -7.61 1.46
C ALA A 23 18.72 -6.72 0.96
N LEU A 24 18.36 -6.81 -0.33
CA LEU A 24 17.30 -5.99 -0.94
C LEU A 24 15.92 -6.66 -0.95
N GLN A 25 15.73 -7.75 -0.22
CA GLN A 25 14.41 -8.36 -0.09
C GLN A 25 13.62 -7.59 0.98
N ALA A 26 12.83 -6.60 0.54
CA ALA A 26 11.87 -5.90 1.37
C ALA A 26 11.00 -6.94 2.11
N GLN A 27 10.87 -6.82 3.43
CA GLN A 27 10.04 -7.71 4.23
C GLN A 27 8.58 -7.63 3.72
N ASN A 28 8.11 -8.67 3.06
CA ASN A 28 6.70 -8.82 2.69
C ASN A 28 5.98 -9.47 3.88
N ILE A 29 5.36 -8.66 4.72
CA ILE A 29 4.54 -9.19 5.82
C ILE A 29 3.22 -9.63 5.22
N VAL A 30 3.08 -10.94 5.02
CA VAL A 30 1.82 -11.57 4.62
C VAL A 30 1.05 -11.87 5.90
N TYR A 31 -0.08 -11.19 6.10
CA TYR A 31 -0.98 -11.50 7.20
C TYR A 31 -1.83 -12.73 6.86
N PRO A 32 -2.09 -13.63 7.82
CA PRO A 32 -2.97 -14.77 7.59
C PRO A 32 -4.40 -14.31 7.31
N ASP A 33 -5.09 -15.08 6.45
CA ASP A 33 -6.37 -14.76 5.76
C ASP A 33 -7.58 -14.44 6.67
N ASN A 34 -7.41 -14.49 8.00
CA ASN A 34 -8.46 -14.40 9.01
C ASN A 34 -8.20 -13.34 10.10
N CYS A 35 -7.20 -12.47 9.95
CA CYS A 35 -6.94 -11.39 10.93
C CYS A 35 -7.72 -10.09 10.66
N GLY A 36 -8.64 -10.07 9.69
CA GLY A 36 -9.42 -8.87 9.34
C GLY A 36 -8.58 -7.78 8.65
N THR A 37 -7.47 -8.16 8.03
CA THR A 37 -6.63 -7.25 7.23
C THR A 37 -6.96 -7.37 5.75
N ILE A 38 -6.88 -6.23 5.07
CA ILE A 38 -7.11 -6.11 3.64
C ILE A 38 -5.84 -5.63 2.97
N ASP A 39 -5.22 -6.52 2.21
CA ASP A 39 -4.06 -6.20 1.40
C ASP A 39 -4.50 -5.50 0.10
N ILE A 40 -4.11 -4.23 -0.05
CA ILE A 40 -4.46 -3.43 -1.23
C ILE A 40 -3.81 -3.94 -2.53
N LYS A 41 -2.67 -4.64 -2.47
CA LYS A 41 -2.05 -5.21 -3.67
C LYS A 41 -2.80 -6.46 -4.11
N ALA A 42 -3.03 -7.38 -3.17
CA ALA A 42 -3.68 -8.65 -3.47
C ALA A 42 -5.17 -8.51 -3.82
N GLN A 43 -5.90 -7.62 -3.14
CA GLN A 43 -7.35 -7.53 -3.28
C GLN A 43 -7.81 -6.37 -4.17
N TYR A 44 -7.02 -5.29 -4.26
CA TYR A 44 -7.39 -4.07 -4.98
C TYR A 44 -6.46 -3.72 -6.15
N GLY A 45 -5.37 -4.49 -6.34
CA GLY A 45 -4.47 -4.36 -7.49
C GLY A 45 -3.55 -3.13 -7.43
N ALA A 46 -3.29 -2.58 -6.24
CA ALA A 46 -2.29 -1.54 -6.08
C ALA A 46 -0.90 -2.07 -6.46
N VAL A 47 -0.11 -1.28 -7.18
CA VAL A 47 1.21 -1.70 -7.68
C VAL A 47 2.30 -1.33 -6.68
N GLY A 48 2.30 -0.09 -6.19
CA GLY A 48 3.28 0.39 -5.22
C GLY A 48 4.70 0.53 -5.79
N ASN A 49 4.83 0.90 -7.07
CA ASN A 49 6.12 1.15 -7.76
C ASN A 49 6.54 2.64 -7.82
N GLY A 50 5.72 3.55 -7.30
CA GLY A 50 5.95 5.00 -7.27
C GLY A 50 5.67 5.73 -8.58
N ILE A 51 5.21 5.01 -9.62
CA ILE A 51 4.98 5.54 -10.97
C ILE A 51 3.51 5.35 -11.36
N THR A 52 2.98 4.17 -11.10
CA THR A 52 1.58 3.83 -11.36
C THR A 52 0.69 4.54 -10.36
N ASP A 53 -0.32 5.23 -10.89
CA ASP A 53 -1.31 5.91 -10.06
C ASP A 53 -2.24 4.89 -9.37
N ASP A 54 -2.01 4.68 -8.07
CA ASP A 54 -2.72 3.72 -7.24
C ASP A 54 -3.95 4.34 -6.55
N THR A 55 -4.27 5.62 -6.82
CA THR A 55 -5.36 6.37 -6.17
C THR A 55 -6.70 5.64 -6.23
N LYS A 56 -7.05 5.05 -7.38
CA LYS A 56 -8.33 4.35 -7.56
C LYS A 56 -8.41 3.06 -6.74
N ALA A 57 -7.31 2.30 -6.68
CA ALA A 57 -7.25 1.06 -5.92
C ALA A 57 -7.39 1.35 -4.42
N ILE A 58 -6.68 2.37 -3.94
CA ILE A 58 -6.72 2.78 -2.53
C ILE A 58 -8.09 3.35 -2.16
N GLN A 59 -8.67 4.21 -3.01
CA GLN A 59 -10.01 4.75 -2.76
C GLN A 59 -11.07 3.65 -2.67
N LYS A 60 -11.01 2.66 -3.56
CA LYS A 60 -11.93 1.52 -3.53
C LYS A 60 -11.76 0.68 -2.26
N ALA A 61 -10.53 0.49 -1.79
CA ALA A 61 -10.26 -0.21 -0.54
C ALA A 61 -10.88 0.52 0.66
N ILE A 62 -10.82 1.86 0.69
CA ILE A 62 -11.48 2.67 1.72
C ILE A 62 -13.00 2.54 1.62
N ASP A 63 -13.56 2.66 0.42
CA ASP A 63 -15.02 2.66 0.23
C ASP A 63 -15.69 1.35 0.60
N ASP A 64 -15.07 0.22 0.29
CA ASP A 64 -15.60 -1.10 0.59
C ASP A 64 -15.52 -1.43 2.11
N ASN A 65 -14.55 -0.84 2.82
CA ASN A 65 -14.20 -1.28 4.18
C ASN A 65 -14.41 -0.22 5.26
N LYS A 66 -14.87 0.98 4.92
CA LYS A 66 -15.13 2.07 5.90
C LYS A 66 -16.13 1.73 7.01
N PHE A 67 -17.00 0.74 6.82
CA PHE A 67 -18.01 0.33 7.82
C PHE A 67 -17.78 -1.09 8.37
N VAL A 68 -16.74 -1.76 7.89
CA VAL A 68 -16.36 -3.10 8.31
C VAL A 68 -15.10 -2.86 9.12
N HIS A 69 -15.08 -3.17 10.42
CA HIS A 69 -13.95 -2.86 11.33
C HIS A 69 -12.68 -3.67 10.96
N GLN A 70 -12.11 -3.38 9.80
CA GLN A 70 -11.01 -4.07 9.15
C GLN A 70 -9.87 -3.08 8.92
N VAL A 71 -8.66 -3.63 8.89
CA VAL A 71 -7.44 -2.85 8.74
C VAL A 71 -6.98 -2.94 7.29
N ILE A 72 -6.93 -1.80 6.59
CA ILE A 72 -6.35 -1.72 5.25
C ILE A 72 -4.83 -1.72 5.41
N TYR A 73 -4.18 -2.76 4.90
CA TYR A 73 -2.74 -2.97 4.94
C TYR A 73 -2.09 -2.51 3.62
N PHE A 74 -0.98 -1.79 3.76
CA PHE A 74 -0.15 -1.33 2.66
C PHE A 74 1.18 -2.11 2.70
N PRO A 75 1.39 -3.07 1.78
CA PRO A 75 2.69 -3.72 1.64
C PRO A 75 3.78 -2.71 1.30
N ASN A 76 5.04 -3.08 1.55
CA ASN A 76 6.19 -2.26 1.18
C ASN A 76 6.14 -1.86 -0.30
N GLY A 77 6.35 -0.57 -0.53
CA GLY A 77 6.27 0.05 -1.84
C GLY A 77 6.04 1.55 -1.74
N THR A 78 6.14 2.22 -2.88
CA THR A 78 5.83 3.64 -3.03
C THR A 78 4.52 3.73 -3.81
N TYR A 79 3.48 4.33 -3.24
CA TYR A 79 2.18 4.43 -3.90
C TYR A 79 2.00 5.85 -4.40
N LEU A 80 1.87 6.02 -5.71
CA LEU A 80 1.56 7.32 -6.27
C LEU A 80 0.08 7.61 -6.06
N VAL A 81 -0.22 8.68 -5.34
CA VAL A 81 -1.58 9.15 -5.09
C VAL A 81 -1.71 10.52 -5.74
N SER A 82 -2.45 10.60 -6.85
CA SER A 82 -2.59 11.81 -7.66
C SER A 82 -3.72 12.73 -7.17
N LYS A 83 -4.62 12.24 -6.32
CA LYS A 83 -5.77 12.99 -5.78
C LYS A 83 -5.95 12.72 -4.29
N THR A 84 -6.57 13.67 -3.61
CA THR A 84 -7.00 13.49 -2.21
C THR A 84 -7.86 12.23 -2.08
N LEU A 85 -7.49 11.37 -1.13
CA LEU A 85 -8.30 10.22 -0.74
C LEU A 85 -9.44 10.70 0.16
N ASP A 86 -10.66 10.32 -0.19
CA ASP A 86 -11.85 10.68 0.58
C ASP A 86 -12.20 9.54 1.53
N TRP A 87 -12.17 9.83 2.83
CA TRP A 87 -12.64 8.92 3.87
C TRP A 87 -14.18 8.87 3.96
N GLY A 88 -14.86 9.86 3.36
CA GLY A 88 -16.29 10.10 3.49
C GLY A 88 -16.55 11.39 4.26
N GLY A 89 -16.20 12.53 3.67
CA GLY A 89 -16.61 13.84 4.14
C GLY A 89 -18.09 14.11 3.86
N ALA A 90 -18.89 14.12 4.94
CA ALA A 90 -20.32 14.46 5.04
C ALA A 90 -21.33 13.35 4.69
N GLY A 91 -21.63 12.55 5.72
CA GLY A 91 -23.00 12.16 6.04
C GLY A 91 -23.64 11.13 5.12
N PHE A 92 -23.80 9.93 5.68
CA PHE A 92 -24.77 8.90 5.27
C PHE A 92 -24.32 7.99 4.12
N PRO A 93 -24.36 6.65 4.31
CA PRO A 93 -24.13 5.72 3.21
C PRO A 93 -25.17 5.93 2.09
N PRO A 94 -24.85 5.55 0.83
CA PRO A 94 -25.83 5.59 -0.27
C PRO A 94 -27.11 4.83 0.12
N GLY A 95 -28.22 5.55 0.26
CA GLY A 95 -29.51 5.00 0.67
C GLY A 95 -29.88 5.19 2.15
N ALA A 96 -29.02 5.78 2.98
CA ALA A 96 -29.42 6.14 4.33
C ALA A 96 -30.43 7.31 4.29
N LYS A 97 -31.67 6.99 4.64
CA LYS A 97 -32.70 8.00 4.88
C LYS A 97 -32.49 8.59 6.27
N LEU A 98 -32.09 9.85 6.31
CA LEU A 98 -32.16 10.64 7.52
C LEU A 98 -33.62 10.90 7.89
N SER A 99 -34.19 10.06 8.75
CA SER A 99 -35.47 10.35 9.42
C SER A 99 -35.19 11.18 10.67
N GLY A 100 -34.78 12.44 10.50
CA GLY A 100 -34.57 13.39 11.59
C GLY A 100 -34.79 14.82 11.11
N PRO A 101 -35.21 15.75 11.98
CA PRO A 101 -35.43 17.15 11.59
C PRO A 101 -34.12 17.75 11.05
N ALA A 102 -34.20 18.41 9.90
CA ALA A 102 -33.06 18.96 9.18
C ALA A 102 -32.16 19.84 10.08
N PRO A 103 -30.82 19.82 9.91
CA PRO A 103 -29.94 20.68 10.68
C PRO A 103 -30.25 22.14 10.37
N ARG A 104 -30.48 22.96 11.42
CA ARG A 104 -30.63 24.41 11.26
C ARG A 104 -29.30 24.97 10.75
N GLN A 105 -29.27 25.42 9.49
CA GLN A 105 -28.14 26.18 8.98
C GLN A 105 -28.04 27.49 9.78
N ARG A 106 -26.95 27.66 10.52
CA ARG A 106 -26.64 28.95 11.14
C ARG A 106 -26.23 29.91 10.02
N TYR A 107 -27.05 30.94 9.80
CA TYR A 107 -26.65 32.10 9.01
C TYR A 107 -25.66 32.92 9.83
N HIS A 108 -24.40 33.01 9.37
CA HIS A 108 -23.50 34.15 9.59
C HIS A 108 -22.50 34.21 8.44
#